data_AF-A0A9P7NI66-F1
#
_entry.id   AF-A0A9P7NI66-F1
#
_cell.length_a   1.000
_cell.length_b   1.000
_cell.length_c   1.000
_cell.angle_alpha   90.00
_cell.angle_beta   90.00
_cell.angle_gamma   90.00
#
_symmetry.space_group_name_H-M   'P 1'
#
loop_
_entity.id
_entity.type
_entity.pdbx_description
1 polymer ?
#
loop_
_entity_poly.entity_id
_entity_poly.type
_entity_poly.pdbx_seq_one_letter_code
_entity_poly.pdbx_strand_id
1 'polypeptide(L)'
;MASGTRSSARGSEAPEPRGNNDQQVTPLSTGASTATNATTPTDDQMAALRRRLEAADLEKQIADLEKQAAQAEADRRALNLMNTSCPAPKAQGSAGPGAPQTDPAETTDDPLSIEPPEDFFTRVKHLHDDRLRARVLWAGLKPSTRETYNTAARSFETFCSYHKIAPWPASFDSLCAWIVGRAFGRNPGFIKKQGKIQPATISAYLSALRSVHIDLKLPTTDFDDDHMKRFMAGIYSLFPPPGPRKAPRPPITKAMLVRILDPSAMTGEDDLDS
;
A
#
# COMPACT_ATOMS: atom_id res chain seq x y z
N MET A 1 45.81 0.27 31.43
CA MET A 1 45.62 1.65 31.91
C MET A 1 44.13 1.93 31.88
N ALA A 2 43.58 2.20 33.06
CA ALA A 2 42.17 2.40 33.32
C ALA A 2 41.77 3.88 33.13
N SER A 3 40.48 4.11 32.90
CA SER A 3 39.65 5.29 33.27
C SER A 3 38.65 5.55 32.14
N GLY A 4 37.36 5.30 32.33
CA GLY A 4 36.40 6.26 32.89
C GLY A 4 35.36 6.51 31.78
N THR A 5 34.07 6.70 31.99
CA THR A 5 33.29 7.15 33.14
C THR A 5 31.84 6.75 32.88
N ARG A 6 31.18 6.17 33.88
CA ARG A 6 29.72 5.98 33.92
C ARG A 6 29.06 7.34 34.12
N SER A 7 27.99 7.62 33.38
CA SER A 7 27.06 8.70 33.74
C SER A 7 25.66 8.14 33.90
N SER A 8 25.06 8.52 35.01
CA SER A 8 23.84 8.00 35.62
C SER A 8 22.83 9.14 35.71
N ALA A 9 21.60 8.91 35.27
CA ALA A 9 20.42 9.73 35.53
C ALA A 9 19.22 8.77 35.39
N ARG A 10 18.44 8.38 36.42
CA ARG A 10 17.66 9.18 37.39
C ARG A 10 16.77 10.16 36.62
N GLY A 11 15.45 10.12 36.62
CA GLY A 11 14.42 9.34 37.29
C GLY A 11 13.10 10.05 36.95
N SER A 12 11.99 9.34 36.85
CA SER A 12 10.65 9.94 36.85
C SER A 12 9.66 8.91 37.34
N GLU A 13 9.32 9.03 38.63
CA GLU A 13 8.16 8.40 39.26
C GLU A 13 6.88 8.93 38.61
N ALA A 14 5.98 8.02 38.25
CA ALA A 14 4.62 8.32 37.83
C ALA A 14 3.69 8.32 39.06
N PRO A 15 2.73 9.26 39.16
CA PRO A 15 1.83 9.33 40.31
C PRO A 15 0.68 8.32 40.19
N GLU A 16 0.36 7.65 41.31
CA GLU A 16 -0.79 6.78 41.49
C GLU A 16 -2.13 7.55 41.49
N PRO A 17 -3.21 7.00 40.92
CA PRO A 17 -4.55 7.56 41.06
C PRO A 17 -5.17 7.18 42.41
N ARG A 18 -5.50 8.20 43.22
CA ARG A 18 -6.32 8.09 44.43
C ARG A 18 -7.75 7.68 44.08
N GLY A 19 -8.19 6.54 44.59
CA GLY A 19 -9.60 6.18 44.67
C GLY A 19 -10.28 6.90 45.82
N ASN A 20 -11.31 7.70 45.52
CA ASN A 20 -12.24 8.19 46.52
C ASN A 20 -13.52 7.36 46.44
N ASN A 21 -13.70 6.58 47.50
CA ASN A 21 -14.86 5.77 47.81
C ASN A 21 -15.62 6.55 48.88
N ASP A 22 -16.71 7.23 48.51
CA ASP A 22 -17.62 7.83 49.49
C ASP A 22 -19.01 7.25 49.30
N GLN A 23 -19.35 6.39 50.26
CA GLN A 23 -20.69 5.98 50.60
C GLN A 23 -21.44 7.18 51.16
N GLN A 24 -22.62 7.48 50.62
CA GLN A 24 -23.66 8.18 51.38
C GLN A 24 -24.99 7.44 51.30
N VAL A 25 -25.18 6.62 52.33
CA VAL A 25 -26.36 6.51 53.20
C VAL A 25 -27.64 7.19 52.72
N THR A 26 -28.63 6.34 52.44
CA THR A 26 -30.06 6.66 52.35
C THR A 26 -30.65 7.10 53.69
N PRO A 27 -31.60 8.04 53.68
CA PRO A 27 -32.68 8.02 54.66
C PRO A 27 -34.05 7.86 53.98
N LEU A 28 -34.81 6.89 54.50
CA LEU A 28 -36.27 6.82 54.39
C LEU A 28 -36.87 8.14 54.90
N SER A 29 -37.72 8.77 54.10
CA SER A 29 -38.72 9.71 54.63
C SER A 29 -40.03 9.59 53.87
N THR A 30 -40.99 9.01 54.59
CA THR A 30 -42.43 9.05 54.37
C THR A 30 -42.94 10.49 54.42
N GLY A 31 -43.86 10.90 53.55
CA GLY A 31 -44.56 12.17 53.73
C GLY A 31 -45.36 12.71 52.54
N ALA A 32 -46.66 12.45 52.59
CA ALA A 32 -47.77 13.36 52.24
C ALA A 32 -47.85 14.02 50.85
N SER A 33 -48.95 13.67 50.17
CA SER A 33 -49.61 14.42 49.11
C SER A 33 -49.74 15.92 49.42
N THR A 34 -49.35 16.78 48.48
CA THR A 34 -49.84 18.17 48.43
C THR A 34 -49.88 18.67 46.99
N ALA A 35 -50.95 19.42 46.73
CA ALA A 35 -51.46 20.02 45.49
C ALA A 35 -50.45 20.42 44.39
N THR A 36 -50.86 20.11 43.17
CA THR A 36 -50.31 20.54 41.88
C THR A 36 -50.39 22.06 41.69
N ASN A 37 -49.27 22.75 41.91
CA ASN A 37 -49.03 24.06 41.31
C ASN A 37 -48.17 23.85 40.06
N ALA A 38 -48.64 24.33 38.91
CA ALA A 38 -47.95 24.25 37.63
C ALA A 38 -46.70 25.15 37.66
N THR A 39 -45.58 24.60 38.12
CA THR A 39 -44.26 25.23 38.04
C THR A 39 -43.81 25.20 36.59
N THR A 40 -43.66 26.40 36.00
CA THR A 40 -43.05 26.59 34.69
C THR A 40 -41.68 25.90 34.69
N PRO A 41 -41.36 25.06 33.69
CA PRO A 41 -40.10 24.33 33.67
C PRO A 41 -38.93 25.33 33.70
N THR A 42 -38.04 25.15 34.67
CA THR A 42 -36.82 25.95 34.81
C THR A 42 -35.95 25.76 33.56
N ASP A 43 -35.18 26.79 33.16
CA ASP A 43 -34.32 26.73 31.96
C ASP A 43 -33.41 25.49 31.91
N ASP A 44 -32.94 25.02 33.08
CA ASP A 44 -32.15 23.79 33.20
C ASP A 44 -32.91 22.53 32.76
N GLN A 45 -34.23 22.46 33.02
CA GLN A 45 -35.07 21.34 32.58
C GLN A 45 -35.26 21.38 31.06
N MET A 46 -35.39 22.57 30.46
CA MET A 46 -35.49 22.73 29.01
C MET A 46 -34.16 22.37 28.31
N ALA A 47 -33.02 22.74 28.89
CA ALA A 47 -31.71 22.34 28.38
C ALA A 47 -31.50 20.81 28.46
N ALA A 48 -31.92 20.17 29.55
CA ALA A 48 -31.86 18.72 29.70
C ALA A 48 -32.76 17.99 28.68
N LEU A 49 -33.95 18.50 28.40
CA LEU A 49 -34.85 17.96 27.38
C LEU A 49 -34.25 18.07 25.97
N ARG A 50 -33.62 19.20 25.63
CA ARG A 50 -32.94 19.37 24.33
C ARG A 50 -31.82 18.35 24.14
N ARG A 51 -30.97 18.15 25.15
CA ARG A 51 -29.90 17.13 25.10
C ARG A 51 -30.45 15.71 24.94
N ARG A 52 -31.56 15.38 25.60
CA ARG A 52 -32.21 14.07 25.43
C ARG A 52 -32.79 13.89 24.03
N LEU A 53 -33.36 14.93 23.45
CA LEU A 53 -33.88 14.89 22.09
C LEU A 53 -32.75 14.73 21.06
N GLU A 54 -31.65 15.47 21.22
CA GLU A 54 -30.46 15.36 20.37
C GLU A 54 -29.81 13.97 20.48
N ALA A 55 -29.71 13.42 21.70
CA ALA A 55 -29.18 12.07 21.90
C ALA A 55 -30.03 11.00 21.20
N ALA A 56 -31.37 11.11 21.27
CA ALA A 56 -32.27 10.17 20.60
C ALA A 56 -32.17 10.27 19.07
N ASP A 57 -31.95 11.46 18.52
CA ASP A 57 -31.76 11.63 17.06
C ASP A 57 -30.42 11.04 16.59
N LEU A 58 -29.36 11.19 17.39
CA LEU A 58 -28.07 10.56 17.12
C LEU A 58 -28.15 9.03 17.18
N GLU A 59 -28.84 8.46 18.17
CA GLU A 59 -29.06 7.00 18.25
C GLU A 59 -29.79 6.47 17.02
N LYS A 60 -30.79 7.20 16.53
CA LYS A 60 -31.50 6.86 15.29
C LYS A 60 -30.58 6.92 14.06
N GLN A 61 -29.74 7.95 13.96
CA GLN A 61 -28.77 8.06 12.86
C GLN A 61 -27.75 6.91 12.86
N ILE A 62 -27.27 6.48 14.04
CA ILE A 62 -26.35 5.34 14.16
C ILE A 62 -27.04 4.06 13.67
N ALA A 63 -28.28 3.79 14.10
CA ALA A 63 -29.03 2.62 13.67
C ALA A 63 -29.27 2.60 12.15
N ASP A 64 -29.56 3.75 11.54
CA ASP A 64 -29.74 3.86 10.09
C ASP A 64 -28.41 3.62 9.33
N LEU A 65 -27.28 4.09 9.85
CA LEU A 65 -25.95 3.84 9.27
C LEU A 65 -25.55 2.37 9.37
N GLU A 66 -25.83 1.70 10.50
CA GLU A 66 -25.57 0.26 10.66
C GLU A 66 -26.39 -0.56 9.67
N LYS A 67 -27.66 -0.18 9.45
CA LYS A 67 -28.53 -0.81 8.45
C LYS A 67 -28.00 -0.62 7.02
N GLN A 68 -27.50 0.57 6.69
CA GLN A 68 -26.88 0.84 5.39
C GLN A 68 -25.59 0.03 5.18
N ALA A 69 -24.75 -0.08 6.21
CA ALA A 69 -23.53 -0.88 6.17
C ALA A 69 -23.83 -2.37 5.95
N ALA A 70 -24.83 -2.93 6.65
CA ALA A 70 -25.26 -4.31 6.48
C ALA A 70 -25.79 -4.57 5.06
N GLN A 71 -26.56 -3.63 4.48
CA GLN A 71 -27.04 -3.74 3.10
C GLN A 71 -25.88 -3.70 2.10
N ALA A 72 -24.93 -2.78 2.26
CA ALA A 72 -23.77 -2.68 1.38
C ALA A 72 -22.89 -3.95 1.42
N GLU A 73 -22.77 -4.60 2.58
CA GLU A 73 -22.08 -5.88 2.70
C GLU A 73 -22.83 -7.02 2.01
N ALA A 74 -24.16 -7.06 2.12
CA ALA A 74 -25.00 -8.02 1.42
C ALA A 74 -24.89 -7.88 -0.11
N ASP A 75 -24.93 -6.64 -0.62
CA ASP A 75 -24.77 -6.35 -2.06
C ASP A 75 -23.37 -6.74 -2.55
N ARG A 76 -22.33 -6.47 -1.76
CA ARG A 76 -20.95 -6.90 -2.08
C ARG A 76 -20.84 -8.43 -2.14
N ARG A 77 -21.54 -9.14 -1.26
CA ARG A 77 -21.58 -10.61 -1.24
C ARG A 77 -22.31 -11.16 -2.46
N ALA A 78 -23.41 -10.54 -2.89
CA ALA A 78 -24.15 -10.91 -4.09
C ALA A 78 -23.31 -10.73 -5.37
N LEU A 79 -22.58 -9.62 -5.49
CA LEU A 79 -21.67 -9.39 -6.62
C LEU A 79 -20.54 -10.43 -6.68
N ASN A 80 -20.02 -10.85 -5.52
CA ASN A 80 -18.96 -11.86 -5.49
C ASN A 80 -19.45 -13.24 -5.95
N LEU A 81 -20.70 -13.61 -5.63
CA LEU A 81 -21.34 -14.85 -6.08
C LEU A 81 -21.56 -14.86 -7.61
N MET A 82 -21.92 -13.72 -8.21
CA MET A 82 -22.08 -13.61 -9.67
C MET A 82 -20.75 -13.78 -10.41
N ASN A 83 -19.63 -13.36 -9.81
CA ASN A 83 -18.32 -13.38 -10.47
C ASN A 83 -17.64 -14.77 -10.41
N THR A 84 -18.14 -15.71 -9.59
CA THR A 84 -17.62 -17.09 -9.51
C THR A 84 -18.24 -18.06 -10.52
N SER A 85 -19.20 -17.61 -11.35
CA SER A 85 -19.94 -18.46 -12.29
C SER A 85 -19.44 -18.43 -13.74
N CYS A 86 -18.25 -17.89 -14.00
CA CYS A 86 -17.59 -18.08 -15.29
C CYS A 86 -16.70 -19.33 -15.22
N PRO A 87 -16.96 -20.37 -16.04
CA PRO A 87 -16.09 -21.53 -16.12
C PRO A 87 -14.67 -21.07 -16.48
N ALA A 88 -13.71 -21.52 -15.69
CA ALA A 88 -12.30 -21.20 -15.87
C ALA A 88 -11.90 -21.44 -17.34
N PRO A 89 -11.33 -20.46 -18.06
CA PRO A 89 -10.71 -20.74 -19.34
C PRO A 89 -9.63 -21.80 -19.12
N LYS A 90 -9.72 -22.89 -19.88
CA LYS A 90 -8.74 -23.99 -19.86
C LYS A 90 -7.34 -23.37 -19.86
N ALA A 91 -6.54 -23.76 -18.87
CA ALA A 91 -5.18 -23.28 -18.69
C ALA A 91 -4.32 -23.63 -19.91
N GLN A 92 -4.19 -22.68 -20.85
CA GLN A 92 -3.03 -22.62 -21.72
C GLN A 92 -1.85 -22.20 -20.84
N GLY A 93 -0.87 -23.10 -20.74
CA GLY A 93 0.30 -22.96 -19.87
C GLY A 93 1.03 -21.65 -20.11
N SER A 94 1.00 -20.76 -19.12
CA SER A 94 1.86 -19.58 -19.11
C SER A 94 3.26 -20.02 -18.72
N ALA A 95 4.15 -19.93 -19.71
CA ALA A 95 5.58 -20.00 -19.53
C ALA A 95 6.00 -19.01 -18.42
N GLY A 96 6.77 -19.49 -17.46
CA GLY A 96 7.30 -18.67 -16.39
C GLY A 96 8.17 -17.51 -16.92
N PRO A 97 8.39 -16.46 -16.13
CA PRO A 97 9.24 -15.34 -16.51
C PRO A 97 10.70 -15.81 -16.50
N GLY A 98 11.12 -16.41 -17.60
CA GLY A 98 12.48 -16.32 -18.09
C GLY A 98 12.76 -14.84 -18.32
N ALA A 99 13.60 -14.23 -17.47
CA ALA A 99 14.27 -13.00 -17.88
C ALA A 99 14.87 -13.26 -19.27
N PRO A 100 14.39 -12.59 -20.32
CA PRO A 100 14.96 -12.75 -21.63
C PRO A 100 16.32 -12.08 -21.58
N GLN A 101 17.39 -12.87 -21.74
CA GLN A 101 18.55 -12.36 -22.44
C GLN A 101 18.08 -12.17 -23.87
N THR A 102 17.50 -11.00 -24.14
CA THR A 102 17.40 -10.45 -25.48
C THR A 102 18.82 -10.26 -25.97
N ASP A 103 19.16 -10.99 -27.02
CA ASP A 103 20.16 -10.53 -27.98
C ASP A 103 19.87 -9.04 -28.28
N PRO A 104 20.89 -8.18 -28.44
CA PRO A 104 20.71 -6.79 -28.82
C PRO A 104 20.31 -6.72 -30.31
N ALA A 105 19.17 -7.33 -30.64
CA ALA A 105 18.40 -6.90 -31.78
C ALA A 105 18.02 -5.46 -31.47
N GLU A 106 18.63 -4.58 -32.25
CA GLU A 106 18.35 -3.17 -32.42
C GLU A 106 16.83 -2.95 -32.48
N THR A 107 16.18 -2.94 -31.32
CA THR A 107 14.98 -2.17 -31.13
C THR A 107 15.42 -0.77 -31.48
N THR A 108 15.05 -0.34 -32.68
CA THR A 108 14.81 1.06 -32.97
C THR A 108 13.93 1.56 -31.84
N ASP A 109 14.59 1.98 -30.76
CA ASP A 109 14.06 2.88 -29.76
C ASP A 109 13.62 4.07 -30.61
N ASP A 110 12.37 4.03 -31.03
CA ASP A 110 11.59 5.20 -31.42
C ASP A 110 12.04 6.26 -30.44
N PRO A 111 12.63 7.40 -30.83
CA PRO A 111 13.31 8.32 -29.90
C PRO A 111 12.32 8.75 -28.82
N LEU A 112 12.25 7.95 -27.76
CA LEU A 112 11.10 7.82 -26.87
C LEU A 112 10.99 9.13 -26.13
N SER A 113 10.11 9.98 -26.64
CA SER A 113 9.76 11.33 -26.21
C SER A 113 10.79 11.93 -25.25
N ILE A 114 11.75 12.68 -25.82
CA ILE A 114 12.64 13.58 -25.06
C ILE A 114 11.81 14.50 -24.16
N GLU A 115 10.56 14.76 -24.54
CA GLU A 115 9.64 15.58 -23.76
C GLU A 115 9.03 14.81 -22.59
N PRO A 116 9.17 15.33 -21.35
CA PRO A 116 8.49 14.76 -20.19
C PRO A 116 6.98 14.94 -20.31
N PRO A 117 6.20 13.99 -19.77
CA PRO A 117 4.76 14.14 -19.67
C PRO A 117 4.36 15.29 -18.72
N GLU A 118 3.18 15.87 -18.93
CA GLU A 118 2.72 17.09 -18.22
C GLU A 118 2.55 16.88 -16.71
N ASP A 119 2.29 15.65 -16.28
CA ASP A 119 2.22 15.27 -14.87
C ASP A 119 3.58 15.43 -14.17
N PHE A 120 4.70 15.17 -14.87
CA PHE A 120 6.04 15.41 -14.34
C PHE A 120 6.30 16.91 -14.16
N PHE A 121 5.97 17.73 -15.17
CA PHE A 121 6.10 19.19 -15.06
C PHE A 121 5.30 19.74 -13.88
N THR A 122 4.07 19.29 -13.70
CA THR A 122 3.21 19.72 -12.59
C THR A 122 3.83 19.37 -11.23
N ARG A 123 4.44 18.18 -11.11
CA ARG A 123 5.11 17.75 -9.87
C ARG A 123 6.34 18.61 -9.54
N VAL A 124 7.19 18.91 -10.52
CA VAL A 124 8.45 19.65 -10.28
C VAL A 124 8.33 21.17 -10.41
N LYS A 125 7.15 21.69 -10.77
CA LYS A 125 6.90 23.12 -11.03
C LYS A 125 7.34 24.04 -9.89
N HIS A 126 7.16 23.60 -8.64
CA HIS A 126 7.52 24.39 -7.46
C HIS A 126 9.04 24.51 -7.21
N LEU A 127 9.86 23.71 -7.91
CA LEU A 127 11.32 23.67 -7.77
C LEU A 127 12.04 24.28 -8.97
N HIS A 128 11.39 24.23 -10.13
CA HIS A 128 11.93 24.64 -11.41
C HIS A 128 10.90 25.50 -12.14
N ASP A 129 11.08 26.83 -12.08
CA ASP A 129 10.25 27.76 -12.85
C ASP A 129 10.43 27.60 -14.37
N ASP A 130 11.60 27.06 -14.78
CA ASP A 130 11.98 26.86 -16.17
C ASP A 130 11.75 25.41 -16.63
N ARG A 131 10.94 25.25 -17.71
CA ARG A 131 10.66 23.95 -18.33
C ARG A 131 11.93 23.27 -18.86
N LEU A 132 12.96 24.02 -19.25
CA LEU A 132 14.21 23.44 -19.74
C LEU A 132 14.95 22.66 -18.65
N ARG A 133 14.93 23.14 -17.39
CA ARG A 133 15.54 22.44 -16.26
C ARG A 133 14.83 21.11 -15.98
N ALA A 134 13.50 21.11 -16.03
CA ALA A 134 12.71 19.88 -15.89
C ALA A 134 12.98 18.89 -17.05
N ARG A 135 13.19 19.37 -18.28
CA ARG A 135 13.59 18.52 -19.42
C ARG A 135 14.96 17.89 -19.20
N VAL A 136 15.94 18.65 -18.73
CA VAL A 136 17.29 18.13 -18.42
C VAL A 136 17.22 17.08 -17.32
N LEU A 137 16.45 17.34 -16.25
CA LEU A 137 16.23 16.37 -15.17
C LEU A 137 15.59 15.07 -15.70
N TRP A 138 14.55 15.20 -16.53
CA TRP A 138 13.88 14.07 -17.18
C TRP A 138 14.79 13.27 -18.13
N ALA A 139 15.69 13.95 -18.84
CA ALA A 139 16.66 13.35 -19.74
C ALA A 139 17.83 12.66 -19.01
N GLY A 140 18.02 12.95 -17.71
CA GLY A 140 19.06 12.32 -16.89
C GLY A 140 18.84 10.82 -16.63
N LEU A 141 17.66 10.29 -16.91
CA LEU A 141 17.31 8.88 -16.74
C LEU A 141 17.00 8.21 -18.09
N LYS A 142 17.47 6.96 -18.24
CA LYS A 142 17.12 6.13 -19.41
C LYS A 142 15.60 5.88 -19.47
N PRO A 143 14.97 5.84 -20.66
CA PRO A 143 13.53 5.62 -20.80
C PRO A 143 13.00 4.41 -20.03
N SER A 144 13.66 3.26 -20.14
CA SER A 144 13.29 2.02 -19.42
C SER A 144 13.37 2.16 -17.90
N THR A 145 14.32 2.96 -17.40
CA THR A 145 14.45 3.28 -15.97
C THR A 145 13.30 4.17 -15.51
N ARG A 146 12.90 5.16 -16.33
CA ARG A 146 11.76 6.05 -16.03
C ARG A 146 10.45 5.27 -15.90
N GLU A 147 10.21 4.30 -16.79
CA GLU A 147 9.02 3.45 -16.72
C GLU A 147 8.98 2.60 -15.45
N THR A 148 10.12 1.99 -15.10
CA THR A 148 10.26 1.23 -13.86
C THR A 148 10.01 2.12 -12.65
N TYR A 149 10.54 3.35 -12.67
CA TYR A 149 10.40 4.29 -11.56
C TYR A 149 8.97 4.80 -11.42
N ASN A 150 8.32 5.12 -12.54
CA ASN A 150 6.91 5.52 -12.57
C ASN A 150 6.02 4.39 -12.04
N THR A 151 6.31 3.13 -12.41
CA THR A 151 5.60 1.96 -11.90
C THR A 151 5.72 1.83 -10.38
N ALA A 152 6.93 1.99 -9.85
CA ALA A 152 7.18 1.99 -8.41
C ALA A 152 6.44 3.13 -7.69
N ALA A 153 6.57 4.36 -8.20
CA ALA A 153 5.92 5.56 -7.66
C ALA A 153 4.40 5.41 -7.62
N ARG A 154 3.77 5.04 -8.74
CA ARG A 154 2.32 4.79 -8.82
C ARG A 154 1.87 3.70 -7.86
N SER A 155 2.67 2.64 -7.70
CA SER A 155 2.34 1.62 -6.70
C SER A 155 2.35 2.20 -5.30
N PHE A 156 3.32 3.02 -4.95
CA PHE A 156 3.40 3.60 -3.61
C PHE A 156 2.30 4.64 -3.37
N GLU A 157 2.04 5.52 -4.34
CA GLU A 157 0.96 6.51 -4.29
C GLU A 157 -0.42 5.84 -4.15
N THR A 158 -0.66 4.73 -4.86
CA THR A 158 -1.91 3.96 -4.73
C THR A 158 -2.06 3.38 -3.33
N PHE A 159 -0.98 2.88 -2.74
CA PHE A 159 -0.98 2.39 -1.36
C PHE A 159 -1.29 3.52 -0.37
N CYS A 160 -0.62 4.67 -0.52
CA CYS A 160 -0.84 5.83 0.35
C CYS A 160 -2.27 6.36 0.24
N SER A 161 -2.81 6.47 -0.97
CA SER A 161 -4.20 6.88 -1.23
C SER A 161 -5.23 5.95 -0.57
N TYR A 162 -4.95 4.64 -0.57
CA TYR A 162 -5.79 3.65 0.10
C TYR A 162 -5.77 3.82 1.62
N HIS A 163 -4.59 4.01 2.20
CA HIS A 163 -4.42 4.20 3.64
C HIS A 163 -4.67 5.64 4.13
N LYS A 164 -5.04 6.56 3.22
CA LYS A 164 -5.25 7.99 3.52
C LYS A 164 -4.00 8.66 4.11
N ILE A 165 -2.82 8.25 3.66
CA ILE A 165 -1.53 8.81 4.05
C ILE A 165 -1.03 9.69 2.90
N ALA A 166 -0.35 10.79 3.22
CA ALA A 166 0.33 11.59 2.22
C ALA A 166 1.49 10.79 1.59
N PRO A 167 1.59 10.68 0.26
CA PRO A 167 2.64 9.88 -0.37
C PRO A 167 4.03 10.52 -0.28
N TRP A 168 4.12 11.86 -0.15
CA TRP A 168 5.39 12.57 -0.17
C TRP A 168 5.41 13.64 0.94
N PRO A 169 6.49 13.79 1.72
CA PRO A 169 7.67 12.90 1.77
C PRO A 169 7.33 11.51 2.30
N ALA A 170 7.99 10.47 1.78
CA ALA A 170 7.78 9.11 2.25
C ALA A 170 8.51 8.91 3.57
N SER A 171 7.76 8.65 4.64
CA SER A 171 8.34 8.30 5.94
C SER A 171 8.78 6.85 5.98
N PHE A 172 9.76 6.54 6.82
CA PHE A 172 10.16 5.17 7.15
C PHE A 172 8.97 4.23 7.40
N ASP A 173 8.00 4.65 8.23
CA ASP A 173 6.82 3.84 8.58
C ASP A 173 5.96 3.51 7.36
N SER A 174 5.72 4.51 6.49
CA SER A 174 4.92 4.33 5.28
C SER A 174 5.61 3.39 4.28
N LEU A 175 6.94 3.48 4.16
CA LEU A 175 7.75 2.60 3.33
C LEU A 175 7.73 1.17 3.87
N CYS A 176 7.94 0.96 5.17
CA CYS A 176 7.87 -0.35 5.80
C CYS A 176 6.50 -1.01 5.63
N ALA A 177 5.42 -0.27 5.88
CA ALA A 177 4.06 -0.77 5.70
C ALA A 177 3.80 -1.19 4.24
N TRP A 178 4.24 -0.38 3.29
CA TRP A 178 4.14 -0.70 1.87
C TRP A 178 4.97 -1.92 1.46
N ILE A 179 6.22 -2.02 1.92
CA ILE A 179 7.13 -3.16 1.67
C ILE A 179 6.49 -4.46 2.18
N VAL A 180 5.95 -4.47 3.40
CA VAL A 180 5.26 -5.64 3.97
C VAL A 180 4.05 -6.02 3.11
N GLY A 181 3.23 -5.04 2.71
CA GLY A 181 2.10 -5.27 1.81
C GLY A 181 2.52 -5.96 0.50
N ARG A 182 3.64 -5.51 -0.10
CA ARG A 182 4.20 -6.04 -1.35
C ARG A 182 4.92 -7.39 -1.19
N ALA A 183 5.61 -7.63 -0.07
CA ALA A 183 6.36 -8.85 0.19
C ALA A 183 5.44 -10.04 0.53
N PHE A 184 4.40 -9.80 1.33
CA PHE A 184 3.43 -10.82 1.71
C PHE A 184 2.29 -10.95 0.71
N GLY A 185 2.12 -9.97 -0.18
CA GLY A 185 0.96 -9.90 -1.06
C GLY A 185 -0.33 -9.77 -0.27
N ARG A 186 -0.33 -9.04 0.85
CA ARG A 186 -1.43 -8.93 1.83
C ARG A 186 -2.62 -8.06 1.34
N ASN A 187 -2.47 -7.43 0.17
CA ASN A 187 -3.53 -6.64 -0.47
C ASN A 187 -4.14 -7.31 -1.73
N PRO A 188 -4.30 -8.65 -1.84
CA PRO A 188 -4.82 -9.26 -3.05
C PRO A 188 -6.35 -9.13 -3.02
N GLY A 189 -6.86 -8.01 -3.52
CA GLY A 189 -8.30 -7.76 -3.63
C GLY A 189 -8.68 -6.29 -3.50
N PHE A 190 -8.08 -5.58 -2.54
CA PHE A 190 -8.35 -4.15 -2.33
C PHE A 190 -7.61 -3.27 -3.33
N ILE A 191 -6.36 -3.62 -3.66
CA ILE A 191 -5.58 -2.95 -4.70
C ILE A 191 -5.31 -3.96 -5.81
N LYS A 192 -6.21 -4.02 -6.80
CA LYS A 192 -6.24 -5.04 -7.88
C LYS A 192 -4.90 -5.24 -8.61
N LYS A 193 -3.96 -4.30 -8.52
CA LYS A 193 -2.66 -4.33 -9.20
C LYS A 193 -1.45 -4.56 -8.27
N GLN A 194 -1.65 -4.76 -6.97
CA GLN A 194 -0.55 -4.98 -6.02
C GLN A 194 -0.44 -6.45 -5.62
N GLY A 195 0.19 -7.23 -6.50
CA GLY A 195 0.57 -8.61 -6.21
C GLY A 195 1.84 -8.70 -5.35
N LYS A 196 2.10 -9.92 -4.89
CA LYS A 196 3.36 -10.28 -4.24
C LYS A 196 4.54 -10.06 -5.19
N ILE A 197 5.59 -9.39 -4.74
CA ILE A 197 6.84 -9.19 -5.51
C ILE A 197 8.06 -9.71 -4.77
N GLN A 198 9.11 -10.03 -5.55
CA GLN A 198 10.37 -10.52 -5.02
C GLN A 198 11.13 -9.40 -4.29
N PRO A 199 11.92 -9.71 -3.24
CA PRO A 199 12.70 -8.71 -2.51
C PRO A 199 13.63 -7.89 -3.39
N ALA A 200 14.22 -8.50 -4.43
CA ALA A 200 15.05 -7.79 -5.41
C ALA A 200 14.26 -6.69 -6.14
N THR A 201 13.01 -6.95 -6.51
CA THR A 201 12.13 -5.96 -7.12
C THR A 201 11.75 -4.86 -6.13
N ILE A 202 11.51 -5.22 -4.86
CA ILE A 202 11.25 -4.23 -3.80
C ILE A 202 12.45 -3.29 -3.64
N SER A 203 13.67 -3.84 -3.60
CA SER A 203 14.89 -3.03 -3.54
C SER A 203 15.04 -2.08 -4.73
N ALA A 204 14.77 -2.56 -5.95
CA ALA A 204 14.77 -1.72 -7.14
C ALA A 204 13.72 -0.61 -7.07
N TYR A 205 12.54 -0.90 -6.51
CA TYR A 205 11.50 0.10 -6.30
C TYR A 205 11.87 1.12 -5.21
N LEU A 206 12.57 0.72 -4.14
CA LEU A 206 13.07 1.69 -3.15
C LEU A 206 14.05 2.68 -3.77
N SER A 207 14.95 2.22 -4.64
CA SER A 207 15.82 3.11 -5.41
C SER A 207 15.04 4.06 -6.32
N ALA A 208 13.93 3.59 -6.91
CA ALA A 208 13.03 4.43 -7.68
C ALA A 208 12.34 5.51 -6.83
N LEU A 209 11.78 5.14 -5.68
CA LEU A 209 11.13 6.08 -4.76
C LEU A 209 12.12 7.11 -4.22
N ARG A 210 13.37 6.70 -3.98
CA ARG A 210 14.47 7.62 -3.65
C ARG A 210 14.74 8.61 -4.78
N SER A 211 14.74 8.15 -6.03
CA SER A 211 14.89 9.05 -7.19
C SER A 211 13.79 10.10 -7.24
N VAL A 212 12.54 9.74 -6.93
CA VAL A 212 11.44 10.71 -6.84
C VAL A 212 11.69 11.74 -5.74
N HIS A 213 12.26 11.34 -4.60
CA HIS A 213 12.66 12.30 -3.57
C HIS A 213 13.75 13.26 -4.07
N ILE A 214 14.73 12.76 -4.83
CA ILE A 214 15.79 13.59 -5.43
C ILE A 214 15.17 14.60 -6.41
N ASP A 215 14.28 14.14 -7.29
CA ASP A 215 13.60 15.00 -8.28
C ASP A 215 12.77 16.10 -7.61
N LEU A 216 12.17 15.79 -6.45
CA LEU A 216 11.37 16.70 -5.65
C LEU A 216 12.18 17.46 -4.58
N LYS A 217 13.51 17.33 -4.55
CA LYS A 217 14.40 17.89 -3.51
C LYS A 217 13.93 17.59 -2.07
N LEU A 218 13.36 16.42 -1.85
CA LEU A 218 12.92 15.94 -0.54
C LEU A 218 14.08 15.21 0.18
N PRO A 219 14.04 15.11 1.52
CA PRO A 219 15.02 14.35 2.28
C PRO A 219 15.08 12.88 1.83
N THR A 220 16.30 12.32 1.73
CA THR A 220 16.52 10.91 1.38
C THR A 220 17.04 10.07 2.56
N THR A 221 17.01 10.64 3.78
CA THR A 221 17.54 10.04 5.00
C THR A 221 16.94 8.67 5.30
N ASP A 222 15.63 8.53 5.11
CA ASP A 222 14.89 7.31 5.46
C ASP A 222 15.23 6.12 4.55
N PHE A 223 15.79 6.39 3.36
CA PHE A 223 16.24 5.35 2.43
C PHE A 223 17.63 4.80 2.79
N ASP A 224 18.47 5.62 3.43
CA ASP A 224 19.85 5.27 3.78
C ASP A 224 20.02 4.78 5.23
N ASP A 225 18.96 4.86 6.02
CA ASP A 225 18.93 4.43 7.42
C ASP A 225 19.36 2.95 7.55
N ASP A 226 20.23 2.68 8.53
CA ASP A 226 20.63 1.33 8.90
C ASP A 226 19.45 0.47 9.33
N HIS A 227 18.38 1.09 9.88
CA HIS A 227 17.12 0.41 10.15
C HIS A 227 16.46 -0.10 8.86
N MET A 228 16.43 0.69 7.78
CA MET A 228 15.89 0.27 6.49
C MET A 228 16.69 -0.88 5.89
N LYS A 229 18.03 -0.84 6.00
CA LYS A 229 18.90 -1.93 5.56
C LYS A 229 18.64 -3.22 6.33
N ARG A 230 18.52 -3.15 7.66
CA ARG A 230 18.22 -4.31 8.50
C ARG A 230 16.81 -4.85 8.25
N PHE A 231 15.85 -3.97 8.00
CA PHE A 231 14.49 -4.35 7.63
C PHE A 231 14.47 -5.13 6.31
N MET A 232 15.12 -4.60 5.28
CA MET A 232 15.25 -5.28 3.99
C MET A 232 15.99 -6.62 4.12
N ALA A 233 17.05 -6.71 4.93
CA ALA A 233 17.73 -7.98 5.21
C ALA A 233 16.77 -9.03 5.82
N GLY A 234 15.87 -8.62 6.71
CA GLY A 234 14.79 -9.46 7.22
C GLY A 234 13.86 -9.97 6.12
N ILE A 235 13.45 -9.10 5.20
CA ILE A 235 12.62 -9.47 4.04
C ILE A 235 13.35 -10.50 3.14
N TYR A 236 14.65 -10.31 2.88
CA TYR A 236 15.46 -11.28 2.12
C TYR A 236 15.57 -12.64 2.83
N SER A 237 15.65 -12.65 4.16
CA SER A 237 15.69 -13.89 4.95
C SER A 237 14.36 -14.65 4.92
N LEU A 238 13.24 -13.94 4.89
CA LEU A 238 11.89 -14.54 4.87
C LEU A 238 11.49 -15.01 3.47
N PHE A 239 11.95 -14.30 2.44
CA PHE A 239 11.64 -14.58 1.04
C PHE A 239 12.95 -14.74 0.26
N PRO A 240 13.69 -15.84 0.49
CA PRO A 240 14.93 -16.06 -0.23
C PRO A 240 14.64 -16.02 -1.73
N PRO A 241 15.51 -15.36 -2.53
CA PRO A 241 15.35 -15.37 -3.97
C PRO A 241 15.23 -16.82 -4.44
N PRO A 242 14.38 -17.12 -5.44
CA PRO A 242 14.32 -18.45 -6.02
C PRO A 242 15.76 -18.82 -6.35
N GLY A 243 16.24 -19.92 -5.76
CA GLY A 243 17.66 -20.29 -5.84
C GLY A 243 18.14 -20.25 -7.30
N PRO A 244 19.45 -20.06 -7.54
CA PRO A 244 19.99 -20.03 -8.91
C PRO A 244 19.36 -21.18 -9.67
N ARG A 245 18.71 -20.92 -10.82
CA ARG A 245 17.95 -21.94 -11.57
C ARG A 245 18.81 -23.18 -11.69
N LYS A 246 18.57 -24.16 -10.80
CA LYS A 246 19.56 -25.22 -10.52
C LYS A 246 19.62 -26.25 -11.64
N ALA A 247 18.70 -26.18 -12.60
CA ALA A 247 18.83 -26.92 -13.84
C ALA A 247 19.75 -26.10 -14.76
N PRO A 248 21.02 -26.52 -14.99
CA PRO A 248 21.73 -26.07 -16.17
C PRO A 248 20.78 -26.25 -17.36
N ARG A 249 20.54 -25.17 -18.11
CA ARG A 249 19.80 -25.29 -19.35
C ARG A 249 20.56 -26.33 -20.18
N PRO A 250 19.95 -27.45 -20.59
CA PRO A 250 20.65 -28.42 -21.41
C PRO A 250 21.17 -27.68 -22.64
N PRO A 251 22.43 -27.92 -23.06
CA PRO A 251 22.98 -27.27 -24.24
C PRO A 251 22.06 -27.55 -25.43
N ILE A 252 21.86 -26.54 -26.28
CA ILE A 252 21.08 -26.73 -27.50
C ILE A 252 21.80 -27.77 -28.36
N THR A 253 21.17 -28.94 -28.54
CA THR A 253 21.78 -30.03 -29.30
C THR A 253 21.49 -29.87 -30.78
N LYS A 254 22.40 -30.37 -31.63
CA LYS A 254 22.18 -30.42 -33.09
C LYS A 254 20.86 -31.11 -33.44
N ALA A 255 20.48 -32.16 -32.71
CA ALA A 255 19.21 -32.85 -32.90
C ALA A 255 18.00 -31.94 -32.66
N MET A 256 18.04 -31.08 -31.63
CA MET A 256 16.99 -30.08 -31.41
C MET A 256 16.93 -29.05 -32.54
N LEU A 257 18.09 -28.58 -33.04
CA LEU A 257 18.14 -27.65 -34.16
C LEU A 257 17.57 -28.27 -35.44
N VAL A 258 17.96 -29.52 -35.75
CA VAL A 258 17.41 -30.25 -36.89
C VAL A 258 15.90 -30.42 -36.74
N ARG A 259 15.39 -30.75 -35.55
CA ARG A 259 13.94 -30.87 -35.30
C ARG A 259 13.18 -29.55 -35.46
N ILE A 260 13.79 -28.41 -35.11
CA ILE A 260 13.18 -27.08 -35.29
C ILE A 260 13.19 -26.66 -36.76
N LEU A 261 14.21 -27.08 -37.51
CA LEU A 261 14.37 -26.74 -38.92
C LEU A 261 13.68 -27.72 -39.87
N ASP A 262 13.21 -28.86 -39.38
CA ASP A 262 12.54 -29.87 -40.20
C ASP A 262 11.13 -29.37 -40.60
N PRO A 263 10.84 -29.14 -41.89
CA PRO A 263 9.54 -28.64 -42.34
C PRO A 263 8.39 -29.60 -42.01
N SER A 264 8.68 -30.87 -41.74
CA SER A 264 7.70 -31.85 -41.22
C SER A 264 7.15 -31.47 -39.85
N ALA A 265 7.83 -30.64 -39.06
CA ALA A 265 7.33 -30.19 -37.76
C ALA A 265 6.22 -29.11 -37.88
N MET A 266 6.02 -28.53 -39.07
CA MET A 266 5.01 -27.50 -39.33
C MET A 266 3.70 -28.07 -39.92
N THR A 267 3.67 -29.33 -40.35
CA THR A 267 2.53 -29.93 -41.06
C THR A 267 1.59 -30.75 -40.18
N GLY A 268 1.72 -30.65 -38.85
CA GLY A 268 0.97 -31.47 -37.87
C GLY A 268 -0.09 -30.72 -37.06
N GLU A 269 -0.54 -29.54 -37.48
CA GLU A 269 -1.78 -28.96 -36.95
C GLU A 269 -2.96 -29.60 -37.69
N ASP A 270 -3.23 -30.87 -37.36
CA ASP A 270 -4.45 -31.57 -37.80
C ASP A 270 -5.69 -30.84 -37.26
N ASP A 271 -6.64 -30.60 -38.16
CA ASP A 271 -7.94 -29.96 -37.96
C ASP A 271 -8.70 -30.53 -36.75
N LEU A 272 -8.61 -29.85 -35.60
CA LEU A 272 -9.35 -30.18 -34.37
C LEU A 272 -10.78 -29.62 -34.34
N ASP A 273 -11.35 -29.29 -35.51
CA ASP A 273 -12.70 -28.70 -35.65
C ASP A 273 -13.72 -29.62 -36.35
N SER A 274 -13.52 -30.95 -36.32
CA SER A 274 -14.52 -31.95 -36.79
C SER A 274 -15.35 -32.56 -35.67
#